data_AF-A0A4R6LTN4-F1
#
_entry.id   AF-A0A4R6LTN4-F1
#
_cell.length_a   1.000
_cell.length_b   1.000
_cell.length_c   1.000
_cell.angle_alpha   90.00
_cell.angle_beta   90.00
_cell.angle_gamma   90.00
#
_symmetry.space_group_name_H-M   'P 1'
#
loop_
_entity.id
_entity.type
_entity.pdbx_description
1 polymer ?
#
loop_
_entity_poly.entity_id
_entity_poly.type
_entity_poly.pdbx_seq_one_letter_code
_entity_poly.pdbx_strand_id
1 'polypeptide(L)'
;MNDYSEITIAEVYFKLWAKHLDFVLLLKKNDLLILLKGFEKYIEELDKAFSAFSCLGLSKHSAEYAPKFYAGALWSTLDKWIEKGMEESPTELGELFGELIGW
;
A
#
# COMPACT_ATOMS: atom_id res chain seq x y z
N MET A 1 11.96 20.14 14.97
CA MET A 1 11.00 19.46 15.85
C MET A 1 9.62 19.66 15.25
N ASN A 2 9.19 18.71 14.42
CA ASN A 2 7.78 18.50 14.07
C ASN A 2 7.62 16.99 14.16
N ASP A 3 7.11 16.56 15.30
CA ASP A 3 6.87 15.19 15.68
C ASP A 3 5.41 14.89 15.33
N TYR A 4 5.20 14.40 14.11
CA TYR A 4 3.97 13.75 13.69
C TYR A 4 4.39 12.55 12.86
N SER A 5 4.67 11.40 13.49
CA SER A 5 4.62 10.14 12.76
C SER A 5 3.14 9.83 12.47
N GLU A 6 2.52 10.60 11.56
CA GLU A 6 1.23 10.22 11.02
C GLU A 6 1.43 8.90 10.28
N ILE A 7 0.87 7.83 10.83
CA ILE A 7 0.91 6.51 10.19
C ILE A 7 0.31 6.66 8.81
N THR A 8 1.13 6.44 7.77
CA THR A 8 0.68 6.58 6.39
C THR A 8 -0.26 5.43 6.03
N ILE A 9 -1.12 5.62 5.02
CA ILE A 9 -1.94 4.53 4.47
C ILE A 9 -1.06 3.36 4.03
N ALA A 10 0.13 3.65 3.50
CA ALA A 10 1.11 2.63 3.13
C ALA A 10 1.58 1.84 4.35
N GLU A 11 1.95 2.51 5.45
CA GLU A 11 2.36 1.83 6.68
C GLU A 11 1.21 0.99 7.26
N VAL A 12 -0.04 1.49 7.28
CA VAL A 12 -1.22 0.69 7.68
C VAL A 12 -1.36 -0.57 6.82
N TYR A 13 -1.23 -0.40 5.50
CA TYR A 13 -1.32 -1.49 4.53
C TYR A 13 -0.23 -2.55 4.79
N PHE A 14 1.02 -2.16 4.97
CA PHE A 14 2.10 -3.12 5.25
C PHE A 14 1.99 -3.75 6.64
N LYS A 15 1.48 -3.02 7.65
CA LYS A 15 1.17 -3.60 8.98
C LYS A 15 0.10 -4.68 8.90
N LEU A 16 -0.92 -4.49 8.07
CA LEU A 16 -1.94 -5.51 7.82
C LEU A 16 -1.31 -6.79 7.28
N TRP A 17 -0.47 -6.68 6.24
CA TRP A 17 0.15 -7.86 5.64
C TRP A 17 1.21 -8.51 6.53
N ALA A 18 1.97 -7.72 7.30
CA ALA A 18 2.90 -8.22 8.31
C ALA A 18 2.19 -9.09 9.36
N LYS A 19 0.96 -8.75 9.75
CA LYS A 19 0.16 -9.54 10.69
C LYS A 19 -0.34 -10.86 10.07
N HIS A 20 -0.36 -10.97 8.74
CA HIS A 20 -0.92 -12.08 8.00
C HIS A 20 0.11 -12.72 7.05
N LEU A 21 1.40 -12.67 7.39
CA LEU A 21 2.51 -13.17 6.54
C LEU A 21 2.32 -14.63 6.13
N ASP A 22 1.91 -15.50 7.05
CA ASP A 22 1.67 -16.92 6.74
C ASP A 22 0.66 -17.11 5.61
N PHE A 23 -0.39 -16.28 5.59
CA PHE A 23 -1.39 -16.29 4.53
C PHE A 23 -0.83 -15.76 3.22
N VAL A 24 -0.08 -14.66 3.26
CA VAL A 24 0.57 -14.08 2.07
C VAL A 24 1.55 -15.06 1.43
N LEU A 25 2.38 -15.72 2.24
CA LEU A 25 3.32 -16.74 1.81
C LEU A 25 2.61 -17.97 1.23
N LEU A 26 1.51 -18.40 1.84
CA LEU A 26 0.70 -19.49 1.33
C LEU A 26 0.14 -19.14 -0.06
N LEU A 27 -0.35 -17.92 -0.25
CA LEU A 27 -0.82 -17.46 -1.55
C LEU A 27 0.32 -17.43 -2.58
N LYS A 28 1.51 -16.88 -2.23
CA LYS A 28 2.67 -16.86 -3.14
C LYS A 28 3.09 -18.27 -3.56
N LYS A 29 3.18 -19.20 -2.60
CA LYS A 29 3.60 -20.59 -2.83
C LYS A 29 2.67 -21.35 -3.79
N ASN A 30 1.41 -20.95 -3.89
CA ASN A 30 0.41 -21.57 -4.75
C ASN A 30 0.09 -20.74 -6.00
N ASP A 31 0.89 -19.71 -6.32
CA ASP A 31 0.64 -18.79 -7.44
C ASP A 31 -0.71 -18.06 -7.37
N LEU A 32 -1.22 -17.87 -6.15
CA LEU A 32 -2.53 -17.26 -5.85
C LEU A 32 -2.42 -15.82 -5.36
N LEU A 33 -1.22 -15.22 -5.36
CA LEU A 33 -1.05 -13.84 -4.89
C LEU A 33 -1.96 -12.88 -5.67
N ILE A 34 -2.22 -13.15 -6.96
CA ILE A 34 -3.15 -12.38 -7.81
C ILE A 34 -4.55 -12.18 -7.19
N LEU A 35 -5.00 -13.06 -6.28
CA LEU A 35 -6.27 -12.89 -5.57
C LEU A 35 -6.27 -11.64 -4.68
N LEU A 36 -5.11 -11.25 -4.16
CA LEU A 36 -4.95 -10.01 -3.40
C LEU A 36 -5.07 -8.77 -4.28
N LYS A 37 -4.79 -8.87 -5.58
CA LYS A 37 -5.08 -7.78 -6.52
C LYS A 37 -6.58 -7.45 -6.57
N GLY A 38 -7.45 -8.42 -6.28
CA GLY A 38 -8.88 -8.18 -6.10
C GLY A 38 -9.19 -7.16 -4.99
N PHE A 39 -8.29 -6.99 -4.01
CA PHE A 39 -8.42 -5.97 -2.98
C PHE A 39 -8.21 -4.53 -3.49
N GLU A 40 -7.63 -4.32 -4.67
CA GLU A 40 -7.53 -2.99 -5.29
C GLU A 40 -8.92 -2.34 -5.43
N LYS A 41 -9.99 -3.13 -5.59
CA LYS A 41 -11.37 -2.63 -5.61
C LYS A 41 -11.77 -1.98 -4.29
N TYR A 42 -11.30 -2.51 -3.16
CA TYR A 42 -11.59 -1.92 -1.85
C TYR A 42 -10.81 -0.64 -1.59
N ILE A 43 -9.67 -0.42 -2.26
CA ILE A 43 -8.93 0.84 -2.15
C ILE A 43 -9.72 2.00 -2.77
N GLU A 44 -10.42 1.78 -3.89
CA GLU A 44 -11.36 2.78 -4.44
C GLU A 44 -12.53 3.07 -3.49
N GLU A 45 -13.05 2.05 -2.81
CA GLU A 45 -14.13 2.23 -1.83
C GLU A 45 -13.65 2.96 -0.58
N LEU A 46 -12.42 2.68 -0.12
CA LEU A 46 -11.78 3.38 0.99
C LEU A 46 -11.54 4.85 0.65
N ASP A 47 -11.10 5.17 -0.57
CA ASP A 47 -10.95 6.56 -0.99
C ASP A 47 -12.28 7.29 -1.03
N LYS A 48 -13.34 6.68 -1.57
CA LYS A 48 -14.69 7.28 -1.54
C LYS A 48 -15.20 7.52 -0.12
N ALA A 49 -14.92 6.61 0.81
CA ALA A 49 -15.40 6.69 2.18
C ALA A 49 -14.62 7.69 3.05
N PHE A 50 -13.31 7.78 2.85
CA PHE A 50 -12.41 8.51 3.75
C PHE A 50 -11.67 9.67 3.09
N SER A 51 -11.85 9.89 1.78
CA SER A 51 -11.04 10.83 1.00
C SER A 51 -9.54 10.59 1.25
N ALA A 52 -9.15 9.32 1.29
CA ALA A 52 -7.83 8.84 1.68
C ALA A 52 -6.71 9.47 0.86
N PHE A 53 -6.99 9.87 -0.38
CA PHE A 53 -6.03 10.50 -1.28
C PHE A 53 -6.28 12.01 -1.47
N SER A 54 -7.19 12.63 -0.69
CA SER A 54 -7.47 14.06 -0.77
C SER A 54 -6.38 14.94 -0.16
N CYS A 55 -5.59 14.40 0.79
CA CYS A 55 -4.44 15.08 1.37
C CYS A 55 -3.28 15.26 0.36
N LEU A 56 -3.39 14.68 -0.84
CA LEU A 56 -2.31 14.62 -1.81
C LEU A 56 -2.03 15.87 -2.62
N GLY A 57 -2.81 16.94 -2.43
CA GLY A 57 -2.62 18.19 -3.18
C GLY A 57 -2.73 18.03 -4.71
N LEU A 58 -3.31 16.92 -5.17
CA LEU A 58 -3.41 16.57 -6.58
C LEU A 58 -4.41 17.48 -7.30
N SER A 59 -4.15 17.73 -8.59
CA SER A 59 -5.16 18.33 -9.46
C SER A 59 -6.42 17.45 -9.51
N LYS A 60 -7.59 18.04 -9.77
CA LYS A 60 -8.84 17.27 -9.91
C LYS A 60 -8.70 16.12 -10.93
N HIS A 61 -8.02 16.37 -12.06
CA HIS A 61 -7.80 15.36 -13.07
C HIS A 61 -6.89 14.24 -12.58
N SER A 62 -5.79 14.56 -11.89
CA SER A 62 -4.89 13.56 -11.32
C SER A 62 -5.53 12.76 -10.18
N ALA A 63 -6.38 13.39 -9.37
CA ALA A 63 -7.09 12.75 -8.27
C ALA A 63 -8.01 11.61 -8.75
N GLU A 64 -8.57 11.71 -9.96
CA GLU A 64 -9.39 10.64 -10.56
C GLU A 64 -8.58 9.34 -10.81
N TYR A 65 -7.26 9.45 -10.98
CA TYR A 65 -6.36 8.30 -11.19
C TYR A 65 -5.68 7.81 -9.91
N ALA A 66 -5.67 8.64 -8.85
CA ALA A 66 -4.92 8.38 -7.64
C ALA A 66 -5.25 7.01 -7.01
N PRO A 67 -6.53 6.62 -6.80
CA PRO A 67 -6.83 5.34 -6.14
C PRO A 67 -6.24 4.13 -6.85
N LYS A 68 -6.36 4.09 -8.19
CA LYS A 68 -5.78 3.01 -9.01
C LYS A 68 -4.26 3.01 -8.99
N PHE A 69 -3.64 4.20 -9.07
CA PHE A 69 -2.20 4.34 -9.00
C PHE A 69 -1.64 3.82 -7.67
N TYR A 70 -2.17 4.32 -6.55
CA TYR A 70 -1.72 3.92 -5.22
C TYR A 70 -1.98 2.45 -4.93
N ALA A 71 -3.13 1.91 -5.36
CA ALA A 71 -3.43 0.49 -5.23
C ALA A 71 -2.40 -0.38 -5.95
N GLY A 72 -2.09 -0.05 -7.22
CA GLY A 72 -1.09 -0.77 -8.00
C GLY A 72 0.33 -0.63 -7.43
N ALA A 73 0.68 0.56 -6.95
CA ALA A 73 1.98 0.79 -6.29
C ALA A 73 2.11 -0.03 -5.01
N LEU A 74 1.13 0.01 -4.11
CA LEU A 74 1.11 -0.76 -2.86
C LEU A 74 1.19 -2.27 -3.13
N TRP A 75 0.45 -2.75 -4.12
CA TRP A 75 0.48 -4.13 -4.58
C TRP A 75 1.87 -4.55 -5.07
N SER A 76 2.48 -3.74 -5.94
CA SER A 76 3.77 -4.06 -6.55
C SER A 76 4.88 -4.03 -5.51
N THR A 77 4.82 -3.12 -4.54
CA THR A 77 5.74 -3.08 -3.40
C THR A 77 5.57 -4.30 -2.49
N LEU A 78 4.34 -4.77 -2.24
CA LEU A 78 4.10 -6.01 -1.49
C LEU A 78 4.71 -7.23 -2.19
N ASP A 79 4.51 -7.39 -3.50
CA ASP A 79 5.12 -8.50 -4.25
C ASP A 79 6.65 -8.44 -4.16
N LYS A 80 7.23 -7.23 -4.29
CA LYS A 80 8.67 -7.05 -4.14
C LYS A 80 9.18 -7.37 -2.73
N TRP A 81 8.45 -6.97 -1.70
CA TRP A 81 8.77 -7.28 -0.30
C TRP A 81 8.76 -8.79 -0.06
N ILE A 82 7.80 -9.52 -0.64
CA ILE A 82 7.75 -10.99 -0.60
C ILE A 82 8.96 -11.61 -1.32
N GLU A 83 9.33 -11.13 -2.51
CA GLU A 83 10.52 -11.60 -3.23
C GLU A 83 11.81 -11.44 -2.42
N LYS A 84 11.89 -10.38 -1.61
CA LYS A 84 13.03 -10.09 -0.74
C LYS A 84 13.04 -10.90 0.56
N GLY A 85 12.05 -11.78 0.79
CA GLY A 85 11.96 -12.54 2.04
C GLY A 85 11.36 -11.74 3.21
N MET A 86 10.75 -10.59 2.92
CA MET A 86 10.04 -9.74 3.87
C MET A 86 10.91 -9.25 5.04
N GLU A 87 12.10 -8.76 4.70
CA GLU A 87 13.11 -8.31 5.67
C GLU A 87 12.79 -6.93 6.25
N GLU A 88 12.22 -6.02 5.43
CA GLU A 88 11.85 -4.68 5.87
C GLU A 88 10.66 -4.69 6.82
N SER A 89 10.69 -3.79 7.80
CA SER A 89 9.55 -3.52 8.67
C SER A 89 8.46 -2.72 7.93
N PRO A 90 7.20 -2.77 8.39
CA PRO A 90 6.12 -1.97 7.80
C PRO A 90 6.37 -0.46 7.80
N THR A 91 7.09 0.05 8.80
CA THR A 91 7.45 1.47 8.88
C THR A 91 8.48 1.82 7.81
N GLU A 92 9.55 1.03 7.66
CA GLU A 92 10.55 1.22 6.59
C GLU A 92 9.91 1.13 5.19
N LEU A 93 8.96 0.22 4.98
CA LEU A 93 8.21 0.16 3.72
C LEU A 93 7.30 1.36 3.50
N GLY A 94 6.71 1.91 4.56
CA GLY A 94 5.92 3.14 4.50
C GLY A 94 6.77 4.35 4.09
N GLU A 95 7.97 4.46 4.66
CA GLU A 95 8.96 5.49 4.31
C GLU A 95 9.44 5.33 2.86
N LEU A 96 9.86 4.12 2.47
CA LEU A 96 10.27 3.80 1.09
C LEU A 96 9.15 4.09 0.10
N PHE A 97 7.91 3.77 0.45
CA PHE A 97 6.76 4.06 -0.39
C PHE A 97 6.59 5.56 -0.59
N GLY A 98 6.71 6.36 0.47
CA GLY A 98 6.73 7.83 0.42
C GLY A 98 7.80 8.39 -0.52
N GLU A 99 9.04 7.90 -0.38
CA GLU A 99 10.15 8.30 -1.25
C GLU A 99 9.85 8.01 -2.73
N LEU A 100 9.29 6.84 -3.05
CA LEU A 100 8.96 6.44 -4.43
C LEU A 100 7.86 7.28 -5.08
N ILE A 101 6.88 7.73 -4.29
CA ILE A 101 5.77 8.56 -4.78
C ILE A 101 6.11 10.06 -4.76
N GLY A 102 7.27 10.44 -4.20
CA GLY A 102 7.78 11.81 -4.15
C GLY A 102 7.20 12.65 -3.01
N TRP A 103 7.03 12.02 -1.85
CA TRP A 103 6.37 12.57 -0.64
C TRP A 103 7.35 12.78 0.51
#